data_AF-A0A151U5P0-F1
#
_entry.id   AF-A0A151U5P0-F1
#
_cell.length_a   1.000
_cell.length_b   1.000
_cell.length_c   1.000
_cell.angle_alpha   90.00
_cell.angle_beta   90.00
_cell.angle_gamma   90.00
#
_symmetry.space_group_name_H-M   'P 1'
#
loop_
_entity.id
_entity.type
_entity.pdbx_description
1 polymer ?
#
loop_
_entity_poly.entity_id
_entity_poly.type
_entity_poly.pdbx_seq_one_letter_code
_entity_poly.pdbx_strand_id
1 'polypeptide(L)'
;MELNNLPEGCIANVLSLTCPRDVCRLSVLSSTFRSAADSDAVWDTFLPHDYQSLLSQSQSQSQSQSLSSKKHLYLSLCQKPLLIHDGKKSFQLDKADGKKCFMLSARTLFIVWGDTPRYWRWTSLPDARFSEVAELVSVCWLEIRGWINTTMLSPNTLYAAYLVFKPNPAGTYGFDHQSVQVSIGVAGGDTRKRTVFLDAERGRSLRYQIVPRRAGIFNRARFLPSAVEAPPPAQDTNNNLDLEYPKERGDGWLEVELGEFLNQGDEDKEVEMGVYEIKSGDWKGGLFVQGIDIRPKPTPLN
;
A
#
# COMPACT_ATOMS: atom_id res chain seq x y z
N MET A 1 -18.09 20.22 -35.81
CA MET A 1 -18.44 18.80 -36.06
C MET A 1 -18.80 18.22 -34.70
N GLU A 2 -20.06 17.83 -34.48
CA GLU A 2 -20.49 17.28 -33.18
C GLU A 2 -20.00 15.84 -33.05
N LEU A 3 -19.39 15.48 -31.91
CA LEU A 3 -18.88 14.11 -31.67
C LEU A 3 -19.99 13.04 -31.74
N ASN A 4 -21.26 13.42 -31.54
CA ASN A 4 -22.40 12.52 -31.64
C ASN A 4 -22.70 12.05 -33.07
N ASN A 5 -22.12 12.68 -34.09
CA ASN A 5 -22.28 12.28 -35.49
C ASN A 5 -21.24 11.25 -35.94
N LEU A 6 -20.31 10.85 -35.07
CA LEU A 6 -19.33 9.82 -35.38
C LEU A 6 -19.95 8.42 -35.22
N PRO A 7 -19.58 7.44 -36.07
CA PRO A 7 -19.96 6.05 -35.87
C PRO A 7 -19.48 5.54 -34.51
N GLU A 8 -20.25 4.63 -33.90
CA GLU A 8 -19.95 4.03 -32.60
C GLU A 8 -18.52 3.45 -32.54
N GLY A 9 -18.07 2.79 -33.61
CA GLY A 9 -16.70 2.26 -33.68
C GLY A 9 -15.60 3.32 -33.63
N CYS A 10 -15.84 4.50 -34.22
CA CYS A 10 -14.90 5.63 -34.12
C CYS A 10 -14.86 6.18 -32.69
N ILE A 11 -16.02 6.28 -32.03
CA ILE A 11 -16.12 6.70 -30.63
C ILE A 11 -15.40 5.68 -29.74
N ALA A 12 -15.65 4.37 -29.93
CA ALA A 12 -14.99 3.31 -29.18
C ALA A 12 -13.46 3.37 -29.34
N ASN A 13 -12.95 3.60 -30.56
CA ASN A 13 -11.51 3.73 -30.80
C ASN A 13 -10.91 4.98 -30.14
N VAL A 14 -11.66 6.09 -30.06
CA VAL A 14 -11.22 7.27 -29.27
C VAL A 14 -11.22 6.94 -27.79
N LEU A 15 -12.26 6.28 -27.28
CA LEU A 15 -12.37 5.89 -25.87
C LEU A 15 -11.26 4.94 -25.44
N SER A 16 -10.85 3.99 -26.29
CA SER A 16 -9.77 3.04 -25.99
C SER A 16 -8.39 3.68 -25.83
N LEU A 17 -8.22 4.93 -26.29
CA LEU A 17 -7.01 5.73 -26.13
C LEU A 17 -7.04 6.63 -24.88
N THR A 18 -8.15 6.65 -24.14
CA THR A 18 -8.30 7.40 -22.89
C THR A 18 -8.08 6.51 -21.66
N CYS A 19 -8.36 6.98 -20.45
CA CYS A 19 -8.32 6.14 -19.26
C CYS A 19 -9.71 5.55 -18.92
N PRO A 20 -9.78 4.39 -18.23
CA PRO A 20 -11.04 3.77 -17.79
C PRO A 20 -11.99 4.73 -17.04
N ARG A 21 -11.41 5.66 -16.26
CA ARG A 21 -12.17 6.71 -15.57
C ARG A 21 -12.86 7.66 -16.54
N ASP A 22 -12.19 8.07 -17.61
CA ASP A 22 -12.75 8.96 -18.62
C ASP A 22 -13.80 8.25 -19.46
N VAL A 23 -13.58 6.99 -19.83
CA VAL A 23 -14.59 6.16 -20.50
C VAL A 23 -15.88 6.09 -19.69
N CYS A 24 -15.78 5.85 -18.38
CA CYS A 24 -16.95 5.85 -17.49
C CYS A 24 -17.67 7.22 -17.48
N ARG A 25 -16.93 8.33 -17.46
CA ARG A 25 -17.52 9.69 -17.48
C ARG A 25 -18.18 10.01 -18.81
N LEU A 26 -17.54 9.67 -19.92
CA LEU A 26 -18.03 9.92 -21.28
C LEU A 26 -19.27 9.07 -21.60
N SER A 27 -19.41 7.88 -20.98
CA SER A 27 -20.60 7.01 -21.16
C SER A 27 -21.94 7.65 -20.77
N VAL A 28 -21.91 8.75 -20.01
CA VAL A 28 -23.13 9.45 -19.55
C VAL A 28 -23.57 10.53 -20.55
N LEU A 29 -22.74 10.90 -21.52
CA LEU A 29 -23.01 12.01 -22.44
C LEU A 29 -24.14 11.71 -23.44
N SER A 30 -24.20 10.50 -23.98
CA SER A 30 -25.26 10.06 -24.90
C SER A 30 -25.39 8.54 -24.94
N SER A 31 -26.46 8.02 -25.54
CA SER A 31 -26.65 6.58 -25.74
C SER A 31 -25.57 5.97 -26.64
N THR A 32 -25.11 6.69 -27.66
CA THR A 32 -24.02 6.24 -28.54
C THR A 32 -22.70 6.13 -27.78
N PHE A 33 -22.38 7.11 -26.93
CA PHE A 33 -21.21 7.05 -26.05
C PHE A 33 -21.32 5.92 -25.03
N ARG A 34 -22.51 5.67 -24.49
CA ARG A 34 -22.73 4.54 -23.57
C ARG A 34 -22.46 3.21 -24.24
N SER A 35 -23.04 2.98 -25.43
CA SER A 35 -22.83 1.76 -26.20
C SER A 35 -21.35 1.55 -26.54
N ALA A 36 -20.70 2.61 -27.05
CA ALA A 36 -19.26 2.57 -27.33
C ALA A 36 -18.41 2.29 -26.08
N ALA A 37 -18.77 2.87 -24.92
CA ALA A 37 -18.07 2.68 -23.65
C ALA A 37 -18.31 1.29 -23.02
N ASP A 38 -19.39 0.60 -23.39
CA ASP A 38 -19.68 -0.77 -22.96
C ASP A 38 -19.07 -1.84 -23.89
N SER A 39 -18.49 -1.41 -25.03
CA SER A 39 -17.86 -2.30 -25.99
C SER A 39 -16.62 -2.99 -25.43
N ASP A 40 -16.57 -4.31 -25.56
CA ASP A 40 -15.42 -5.12 -25.15
C ASP A 40 -14.12 -4.74 -25.90
N ALA A 41 -14.21 -4.15 -27.09
CA ALA A 41 -13.02 -3.65 -27.80
C ALA A 41 -12.30 -2.53 -27.02
N VAL A 42 -13.04 -1.72 -26.28
CA VAL A 42 -12.48 -0.66 -25.41
C VAL A 42 -11.84 -1.28 -24.18
N TRP A 43 -12.52 -2.22 -23.51
CA TRP A 43 -12.02 -2.81 -22.28
C TRP A 43 -10.85 -3.77 -22.49
N ASP A 44 -10.69 -4.30 -23.72
CA ASP A 44 -9.51 -5.11 -24.08
C ASP A 44 -8.21 -4.31 -24.06
N THR A 45 -8.25 -3.00 -24.32
CA THR A 45 -7.05 -2.15 -24.27
C THR A 45 -6.65 -1.78 -22.84
N PHE A 46 -7.59 -1.85 -21.89
CA PHE A 46 -7.36 -1.55 -20.47
C PHE A 46 -6.96 -2.76 -19.64
N LEU A 47 -7.27 -3.96 -20.10
CA LEU A 47 -6.83 -5.19 -19.45
C LEU A 47 -5.36 -5.46 -19.81
N PRO A 48 -4.50 -5.76 -18.81
CA PRO A 48 -3.11 -6.10 -19.11
C PRO A 48 -3.02 -7.37 -19.97
N HIS A 49 -2.19 -7.41 -21.00
CA HIS A 49 -2.14 -8.56 -21.94
C HIS A 49 -1.93 -9.93 -21.29
N ASP A 50 -1.28 -9.97 -20.12
CA ASP A 50 -1.02 -11.17 -19.33
C ASP A 50 -2.11 -11.48 -18.28
N TYR A 51 -3.26 -10.80 -18.30
CA TYR A 51 -4.32 -11.04 -17.32
C TYR A 51 -4.79 -12.51 -17.28
N GLN A 52 -4.78 -13.21 -18.44
CA GLN A 52 -5.17 -14.62 -18.53
C GLN A 52 -4.19 -15.55 -17.78
N SER A 53 -2.89 -15.24 -17.81
CA SER A 53 -1.88 -16.02 -17.08
C SER A 53 -2.02 -15.80 -15.58
N LEU A 54 -2.28 -14.55 -15.15
CA LEU A 54 -2.56 -14.20 -13.76
C LEU A 54 -3.85 -14.88 -13.25
N LEU A 55 -4.89 -14.95 -14.07
CA LEU A 55 -6.12 -15.68 -13.75
C LEU A 55 -5.88 -17.18 -13.61
N SER A 56 -5.03 -17.76 -14.46
CA SER A 56 -4.70 -19.19 -14.42
C SER A 56 -3.93 -19.57 -13.14
N GLN A 57 -3.15 -18.65 -12.60
CA GLN A 57 -2.40 -18.83 -11.34
C GLN A 57 -3.26 -18.63 -10.08
N SER A 58 -4.49 -18.14 -10.23
CA SER A 58 -5.39 -17.92 -9.11
C SER A 58 -6.06 -19.22 -8.67
N GLN A 59 -6.13 -19.45 -7.36
CA GLN A 59 -6.89 -20.56 -6.77
C GLN A 59 -8.42 -20.38 -6.98
N SER A 60 -8.86 -19.20 -7.43
CA SER A 60 -10.26 -18.83 -7.64
C SER A 60 -10.73 -19.04 -9.10
N GLN A 61 -10.35 -20.15 -9.75
CA GLN A 61 -10.76 -20.49 -11.12
C GLN A 61 -12.30 -20.50 -11.32
N SER A 62 -13.07 -20.60 -10.25
CA SER A 62 -14.54 -20.69 -10.27
C SER A 62 -15.29 -19.36 -10.43
N GLN A 63 -14.63 -18.20 -10.32
CA GLN A 63 -15.32 -16.89 -10.49
C GLN A 63 -15.15 -16.26 -11.89
N SER A 64 -14.13 -16.68 -12.66
CA SER A 64 -13.80 -16.04 -13.95
C SER A 64 -14.55 -16.60 -15.16
N GLN A 65 -15.12 -17.82 -15.07
CA GLN A 65 -15.82 -18.45 -16.20
C GLN A 65 -17.25 -17.92 -16.44
N SER A 66 -17.78 -17.03 -15.58
CA SER A 66 -19.15 -16.50 -15.71
C SER A 66 -19.26 -15.00 -16.07
N LEU A 67 -18.13 -14.30 -16.24
CA LEU A 67 -18.16 -12.87 -16.54
C LEU A 67 -18.38 -12.65 -18.04
N SER A 68 -19.61 -12.30 -18.41
CA SER A 68 -20.04 -12.17 -19.80
C SER A 68 -19.43 -10.98 -20.57
N SER A 69 -18.73 -10.04 -19.91
CA SER A 69 -18.15 -8.85 -20.53
C SER A 69 -16.78 -8.50 -19.92
N LYS A 70 -15.86 -7.98 -20.76
CA LYS A 70 -14.53 -7.52 -20.34
C LYS A 70 -14.60 -6.33 -19.38
N LYS A 71 -15.63 -5.48 -19.50
CA LYS A 71 -15.92 -4.41 -18.53
C LYS A 71 -16.16 -4.97 -17.14
N HIS A 72 -17.00 -6.00 -17.03
CA HIS A 72 -17.28 -6.66 -15.76
C HIS A 72 -16.04 -7.33 -15.18
N LEU A 73 -15.22 -7.96 -16.03
CA LEU A 73 -13.92 -8.49 -15.61
C LEU A 73 -13.01 -7.41 -15.04
N TYR A 74 -12.84 -6.30 -15.74
CA TYR A 74 -12.05 -5.16 -15.27
C TYR A 74 -12.54 -4.65 -13.92
N LEU A 75 -13.84 -4.40 -13.77
CA LEU A 75 -14.42 -3.92 -12.52
C LEU A 75 -14.24 -4.92 -11.37
N SER A 76 -14.36 -6.22 -11.64
CA SER A 76 -14.09 -7.27 -10.66
C SER A 76 -12.64 -7.25 -10.21
N LEU A 77 -11.70 -7.13 -11.15
CA LEU A 77 -10.25 -7.01 -10.87
C LEU A 77 -9.90 -5.73 -10.12
N CYS A 78 -10.69 -4.66 -10.24
CA CYS A 78 -10.54 -3.45 -9.44
C CYS A 78 -11.16 -3.54 -8.05
N GLN A 79 -12.12 -4.43 -7.81
CA GLN A 79 -12.84 -4.51 -6.52
C GLN A 79 -12.26 -5.57 -5.58
N LYS A 80 -11.89 -6.73 -6.13
CA LYS A 80 -11.46 -7.89 -5.36
C LYS A 80 -10.04 -8.30 -5.76
N PRO A 81 -9.06 -8.21 -4.85
CA PRO A 81 -7.72 -8.71 -5.11
C PRO A 81 -7.75 -10.21 -5.44
N LEU A 82 -7.05 -10.59 -6.51
CA LEU A 82 -6.83 -11.98 -6.87
C LEU A 82 -5.58 -12.50 -6.17
N LEU A 83 -5.72 -13.59 -5.43
CA LEU A 83 -4.59 -14.28 -4.83
C LEU A 83 -3.90 -15.16 -5.86
N ILE A 84 -2.62 -14.88 -6.14
CA ILE A 84 -1.78 -15.58 -7.11
C ILE A 84 -0.56 -16.20 -6.41
N HIS A 85 0.14 -17.10 -7.11
CA HIS A 85 1.31 -17.80 -6.59
C HIS A 85 1.05 -18.47 -5.24
N ASP A 86 0.03 -19.32 -5.16
CA ASP A 86 -0.32 -20.04 -3.92
C ASP A 86 -0.69 -19.11 -2.75
N GLY A 87 -1.42 -18.03 -3.05
CA GLY A 87 -1.84 -17.06 -2.04
C GLY A 87 -0.74 -16.15 -1.52
N LYS A 88 0.46 -16.20 -2.10
CA LYS A 88 1.63 -15.47 -1.62
C LYS A 88 1.71 -14.03 -2.11
N LYS A 89 1.01 -13.71 -3.21
CA LYS A 89 0.88 -12.35 -3.73
C LYS A 89 -0.57 -12.07 -4.07
N SER A 90 -1.00 -10.83 -3.97
CA SER A 90 -2.31 -10.40 -4.46
C SER A 90 -2.15 -9.48 -5.66
N PHE A 91 -2.98 -9.65 -6.67
CA PHE A 91 -3.05 -8.82 -7.87
C PHE A 91 -4.39 -8.07 -7.93
N GLN A 92 -4.35 -6.80 -8.30
CA GLN A 92 -5.53 -5.96 -8.51
C GLN A 92 -5.22 -4.93 -9.60
N LEU A 93 -6.25 -4.38 -10.23
CA LEU A 93 -6.09 -3.23 -11.13
C LEU A 93 -6.40 -1.92 -10.41
N ASP A 94 -5.59 -0.90 -10.64
CA ASP A 94 -5.94 0.46 -10.23
C ASP A 94 -7.20 0.92 -10.97
N LYS A 95 -8.11 1.54 -10.23
CA LYS A 95 -9.44 1.90 -10.74
C LYS A 95 -9.39 3.05 -11.74
N ALA A 96 -8.40 3.93 -11.64
CA ALA A 96 -8.30 5.14 -12.43
C ALA A 96 -7.69 4.88 -13.81
N ASP A 97 -6.57 4.17 -13.83
CA ASP A 97 -5.69 4.04 -15.00
C ASP A 97 -5.51 2.59 -15.49
N GLY A 98 -6.04 1.59 -14.77
CA GLY A 98 -5.92 0.19 -15.14
C GLY A 98 -4.52 -0.38 -14.98
N LYS A 99 -3.63 0.32 -14.29
CA LYS A 99 -2.27 -0.16 -14.03
C LYS A 99 -2.30 -1.25 -12.96
N LYS A 100 -1.32 -2.15 -13.03
CA LYS A 100 -1.24 -3.31 -12.14
C LYS A 100 -0.85 -2.87 -10.73
N CYS A 101 -1.57 -3.37 -9.73
CA CYS A 101 -1.24 -3.27 -8.31
C CYS A 101 -0.91 -4.65 -7.76
N PHE A 102 0.15 -4.75 -6.96
CA PHE A 102 0.54 -6.00 -6.31
C PHE A 102 0.71 -5.81 -4.82
N MET A 103 0.38 -6.82 -4.03
CA MET A 103 0.81 -6.90 -2.64
C MET A 103 1.58 -8.19 -2.42
N LEU A 104 2.74 -8.06 -1.80
CA LEU A 104 3.57 -9.17 -1.34
C LEU A 104 3.12 -9.56 0.05
N SER A 105 2.72 -10.81 0.27
CA SER A 105 2.36 -11.29 1.62
C SER A 105 3.59 -11.31 2.54
N ALA A 106 3.37 -11.18 3.84
CA ALA A 106 4.44 -11.32 4.84
C ALA A 106 5.22 -12.63 4.70
N ARG A 107 4.57 -13.71 4.25
CA ARG A 107 5.20 -15.01 3.95
C ARG A 107 6.23 -14.98 2.81
N THR A 108 6.17 -13.99 1.93
CA THR A 108 7.16 -13.81 0.85
C THR A 108 8.29 -12.87 1.20
N LEU A 109 8.15 -12.14 2.31
CA LEU A 109 9.16 -11.18 2.73
C LEU A 109 10.29 -11.93 3.44
N PHE A 110 11.50 -11.42 3.28
CA PHE A 110 12.60 -11.78 4.15
C PHE A 110 12.42 -11.03 5.46
N ILE A 111 12.17 -11.77 6.54
CA ILE A 111 12.03 -11.24 7.89
C ILE A 111 13.13 -11.86 8.74
N VAL A 112 14.01 -11.03 9.32
CA VAL A 112 15.06 -11.53 10.22
C VAL A 112 14.42 -12.25 11.40
N TRP A 113 14.83 -13.51 11.58
CA TRP A 113 14.26 -14.46 12.54
C TRP A 113 12.76 -14.74 12.38
N GLY A 114 12.16 -14.52 11.20
CA GLY A 114 10.74 -14.75 10.93
C GLY A 114 10.26 -16.18 11.23
N ASP A 115 11.15 -17.17 11.15
CA ASP A 115 10.85 -18.58 11.47
C ASP A 115 11.18 -18.96 12.91
N THR A 116 11.52 -17.99 13.77
CA THR A 116 11.83 -18.22 15.19
C THR A 116 10.64 -17.80 16.05
N PRO A 117 9.87 -18.76 16.63
CA PRO A 117 8.63 -18.48 17.38
C PRO A 117 8.77 -17.53 18.58
N ARG A 118 10.00 -17.38 19.10
CA ARG A 118 10.32 -16.43 20.18
C ARG A 118 10.16 -14.97 19.74
N TYR A 119 10.39 -14.70 18.46
CA TYR A 119 10.51 -13.37 17.88
C TYR A 119 9.34 -13.04 16.96
N TRP A 120 8.90 -14.03 16.18
CA TRP A 120 7.82 -13.91 15.23
C TRP A 120 6.87 -15.09 15.33
N ARG A 121 5.57 -14.82 15.23
CA ARG A 121 4.54 -15.84 15.16
C ARG A 121 3.74 -15.66 13.89
N TRP A 122 3.46 -16.75 13.19
CA TRP A 122 2.57 -16.73 12.04
C TRP A 122 1.14 -17.00 12.52
N THR A 123 0.22 -16.11 12.16
CA THR A 123 -1.17 -16.19 12.62
C THR A 123 -2.12 -15.80 11.48
N SER A 124 -3.41 -16.13 11.63
CA SER A 124 -4.46 -15.75 10.70
C SER A 124 -5.35 -14.70 11.33
N LEU A 125 -5.68 -13.65 10.59
CA LEU A 125 -6.63 -12.62 11.01
C LEU A 125 -7.80 -12.58 10.03
N PRO A 126 -9.05 -12.44 10.51
CA PRO A 126 -10.25 -12.48 9.65
C PRO A 126 -10.33 -11.29 8.69
N ASP A 127 -9.70 -10.17 9.04
CA ASP A 127 -9.61 -8.94 8.23
C ASP A 127 -8.32 -8.86 7.40
N ALA A 128 -7.50 -9.92 7.36
CA ALA A 128 -6.30 -9.97 6.54
C ALA A 128 -6.61 -10.35 5.09
N ARG A 129 -5.85 -9.78 4.16
CA ARG A 129 -5.91 -10.15 2.73
C ARG A 129 -5.36 -11.55 2.46
N PHE A 130 -4.38 -11.99 3.24
CA PHE A 130 -3.69 -13.27 3.11
C PHE A 130 -4.08 -14.21 4.25
N SER A 131 -3.94 -15.52 4.03
CA SER A 131 -4.25 -16.54 5.03
C SER A 131 -3.42 -16.40 6.30
N GLU A 132 -2.17 -15.96 6.16
CA GLU A 132 -1.24 -15.77 7.26
C GLU A 132 -0.61 -14.37 7.22
N VAL A 133 -0.45 -13.80 8.42
CA VAL A 133 0.27 -12.55 8.68
C VAL A 133 1.39 -12.82 9.70
N ALA A 134 2.42 -11.99 9.68
CA ALA A 134 3.53 -12.09 10.64
C ALA A 134 3.21 -11.23 11.87
N GLU A 135 3.06 -11.87 13.02
CA GLU A 135 3.00 -11.19 14.31
C GLU A 135 4.40 -11.04 14.89
N LEU A 136 4.81 -9.80 15.10
CA LEU A 136 6.01 -9.47 15.82
C LEU A 136 5.79 -9.68 17.32
N VAL A 137 6.43 -10.69 17.90
CA VAL A 137 6.33 -11.00 19.33
C VAL A 137 7.20 -10.04 20.13
N SER A 138 8.51 -10.04 19.87
CA SER A 138 9.48 -9.18 20.56
C SER A 138 10.85 -9.26 19.88
N VAL A 139 11.39 -8.16 19.35
CA VAL A 139 12.75 -8.11 18.76
C VAL A 139 13.48 -6.82 19.13
N CYS A 140 14.81 -6.89 19.22
CA CYS A 140 15.69 -5.72 19.23
C CYS A 140 16.30 -5.38 17.86
N TRP A 141 16.15 -6.30 16.89
CA TRP A 141 16.60 -6.15 15.49
C TRP A 141 15.39 -6.38 14.58
N LEU A 142 14.87 -5.32 13.99
CA LEU A 142 13.77 -5.38 13.03
C LEU A 142 14.30 -5.15 11.62
N GLU A 143 14.22 -6.18 10.78
CA GLU A 143 14.58 -6.09 9.37
C GLU A 143 13.59 -6.90 8.55
N ILE A 144 12.91 -6.20 7.64
CA ILE A 144 11.94 -6.76 6.70
C ILE A 144 12.34 -6.30 5.31
N ARG A 145 12.52 -7.22 4.38
CA ARG A 145 12.85 -6.94 2.98
C ARG A 145 11.92 -7.68 2.04
N GLY A 146 11.63 -7.08 0.90
CA GLY A 146 10.79 -7.66 -0.14
C GLY A 146 11.31 -7.31 -1.52
N TRP A 147 11.09 -8.22 -2.46
CA TRP A 147 11.50 -8.06 -3.84
C TRP A 147 10.34 -8.30 -4.79
N ILE A 148 10.30 -7.49 -5.85
CA ILE A 148 9.37 -7.67 -6.95
C ILE A 148 10.07 -7.38 -8.27
N ASN A 149 9.77 -8.17 -9.29
CA ASN A 149 10.33 -8.00 -10.62
C ASN A 149 9.57 -6.90 -11.40
N THR A 150 10.29 -6.01 -12.10
CA THR A 150 9.71 -4.92 -12.88
C THR A 150 8.81 -5.39 -14.01
N THR A 151 9.04 -6.59 -14.56
CA THR A 151 8.22 -7.20 -15.62
C THR A 151 6.80 -7.54 -15.15
N MET A 152 6.61 -7.74 -13.84
CA MET A 152 5.28 -7.95 -13.26
C MET A 152 4.47 -6.65 -13.24
N LEU A 153 5.13 -5.49 -13.23
CA LEU A 153 4.51 -4.17 -13.09
C LEU A 153 4.19 -3.55 -14.45
N SER A 154 3.31 -2.55 -14.46
CA SER A 154 3.00 -1.81 -15.69
C SER A 154 4.18 -0.90 -16.09
N PRO A 155 4.55 -0.86 -17.38
CA PRO A 155 5.62 0.02 -17.87
C PRO A 155 5.19 1.49 -17.82
N ASN A 156 6.16 2.40 -17.93
CA ASN A 156 6.01 3.85 -17.86
C ASN A 156 5.09 4.32 -16.71
N THR A 157 5.29 3.75 -15.52
CA THR A 157 4.42 4.00 -14.37
C THR A 157 5.25 4.30 -13.12
N LEU A 158 4.95 5.41 -12.45
CA LEU A 158 5.51 5.72 -11.14
C LEU A 158 4.80 4.87 -10.10
N TYR A 159 5.55 4.05 -9.38
CA TYR A 159 5.05 3.20 -8.32
C TYR A 159 5.49 3.74 -6.96
N ALA A 160 4.67 3.49 -5.94
CA ALA A 160 5.08 3.58 -4.55
C ALA A 160 4.79 2.27 -3.83
N ALA A 161 5.68 1.94 -2.90
CA ALA A 161 5.55 0.78 -2.03
C ALA A 161 5.16 1.21 -0.62
N TYR A 162 4.29 0.43 0.02
CA TYR A 162 3.75 0.71 1.34
C TYR A 162 3.86 -0.53 2.22
N LEU A 163 4.45 -0.41 3.41
CA LEU A 163 4.32 -1.46 4.42
C LEU A 163 2.90 -1.39 5.00
N VAL A 164 2.18 -2.50 4.98
CA VAL A 164 0.83 -2.62 5.52
C VAL A 164 0.87 -3.46 6.79
N PHE A 165 0.45 -2.87 7.90
CA PHE A 165 0.56 -3.46 9.22
C PHE A 165 -0.55 -2.98 10.16
N LYS A 166 -0.70 -3.61 11.32
CA LYS A 166 -1.72 -3.24 12.31
C LYS A 166 -1.19 -3.50 13.72
N PRO A 167 -1.50 -2.65 14.71
CA PRO A 167 -1.16 -2.93 16.10
C PRO A 167 -1.95 -4.13 16.63
N ASN A 168 -1.31 -4.94 17.49
CA ASN A 168 -1.96 -6.00 18.23
C ASN A 168 -2.85 -5.38 19.32
N PRO A 169 -4.17 -5.70 19.36
CA PRO A 169 -5.05 -5.21 20.42
C PRO A 169 -4.61 -5.60 21.84
N ALA A 170 -3.81 -6.65 22.01
CA ALA A 170 -3.25 -7.05 23.30
C ALA A 170 -2.12 -6.10 23.79
N GLY A 171 -1.61 -5.23 22.92
CA GLY A 171 -0.60 -4.23 23.24
C GLY A 171 0.52 -4.17 22.20
N THR A 172 1.04 -2.96 22.00
CA THR A 172 2.21 -2.67 21.17
C THR A 172 3.20 -1.85 21.98
N TYR A 173 4.50 -2.09 21.80
CA TYR A 173 5.52 -1.36 22.56
C TYR A 173 6.81 -1.23 21.75
N GLY A 174 7.66 -0.29 22.15
CA GLY A 174 8.99 -0.10 21.56
C GLY A 174 8.96 0.58 20.19
N PHE A 175 7.81 1.13 19.80
CA PHE A 175 7.68 2.00 18.62
C PHE A 175 7.45 3.47 18.99
N ASP A 176 7.23 3.74 20.27
CA ASP A 176 7.02 5.08 20.80
C ASP A 176 8.30 5.91 20.61
N HIS A 177 8.18 7.04 19.90
CA HIS A 177 9.30 7.93 19.58
C HIS A 177 10.43 7.31 18.75
N GLN A 178 10.27 6.09 18.24
CA GLN A 178 11.27 5.42 17.42
C GLN A 178 10.89 5.48 15.95
N SER A 179 11.77 6.11 15.19
CA SER A 179 11.66 6.10 13.74
C SER A 179 12.41 4.90 13.17
N VAL A 180 11.86 4.34 12.10
CA VAL A 180 12.45 3.24 11.36
C VAL A 180 13.00 3.75 10.05
N GLN A 181 14.15 3.22 9.63
CA GLN A 181 14.68 3.50 8.31
C GLN A 181 13.94 2.63 7.30
N VAL A 182 13.49 3.23 6.20
CA VAL A 182 12.91 2.50 5.07
C VAL A 182 13.72 2.78 3.82
N SER A 183 13.70 1.83 2.89
CA SER A 183 14.38 1.98 1.61
C SER A 183 13.60 1.42 0.45
N ILE A 184 13.86 1.99 -0.72
CA ILE A 184 13.47 1.43 -2.00
C ILE A 184 14.60 1.60 -3.02
N GLY A 185 14.87 0.58 -3.81
CA GLY A 185 15.92 0.60 -4.82
C GLY A 185 15.58 -0.32 -5.98
N VAL A 186 15.96 0.09 -7.18
CA VAL A 186 15.87 -0.76 -8.38
C VAL A 186 17.28 -1.29 -8.66
N ALA A 187 17.41 -2.58 -8.97
CA ALA A 187 18.69 -3.21 -9.27
C ALA A 187 19.49 -2.42 -10.32
N GLY A 188 20.76 -2.15 -10.01
CA GLY A 188 21.66 -1.34 -10.84
C GLY A 188 21.51 0.18 -10.69
N GLY A 189 20.58 0.68 -9.87
CA GLY A 189 20.40 2.10 -9.56
C GLY A 189 20.65 2.46 -8.10
N ASP A 190 20.41 3.72 -7.76
CA ASP A 190 20.56 4.23 -6.40
C ASP A 190 19.42 3.74 -5.49
N THR A 191 19.79 3.32 -4.27
CA THR A 191 18.82 3.00 -3.21
C THR A 191 18.47 4.26 -2.44
N ARG A 192 17.20 4.65 -2.49
CA ARG A 192 16.68 5.77 -1.69
C ARG A 192 16.36 5.28 -0.29
N LYS A 193 16.81 6.03 0.71
CA LYS A 193 16.52 5.76 2.13
C LYS A 193 15.83 6.96 2.74
N ARG A 194 14.85 6.73 3.61
CA ARG A 194 14.23 7.75 4.44
C ARG A 194 13.85 7.18 5.79
N THR A 195 13.28 8.02 6.63
CA THR A 195 12.95 7.69 8.01
C THR A 195 11.45 7.94 8.23
N VAL A 196 10.74 6.96 8.76
CA VAL A 196 9.28 7.02 8.99
C VAL A 196 8.94 6.49 10.38
N PHE A 197 7.72 6.70 10.85
CA PHE A 197 7.25 6.11 12.11
C PHE A 197 6.31 4.94 11.84
N LEU A 198 6.28 3.97 12.75
CA LEU A 198 5.30 2.87 12.76
C LEU A 198 4.22 3.05 13.82
N ASP A 199 4.31 4.07 14.66
CA ASP A 199 3.27 4.43 15.63
C ASP A 199 2.28 5.45 15.04
N ALA A 200 0.98 5.13 15.11
CA ALA A 200 -0.11 5.99 14.68
C ALA A 200 -0.61 6.96 15.77
N GLU A 201 -0.41 6.66 17.06
CA GLU A 201 -0.94 7.44 18.19
C GLU A 201 -0.37 8.87 18.17
N ARG A 202 0.92 9.02 17.86
CA ARG A 202 1.55 10.34 17.81
C ARG A 202 1.10 11.21 16.63
N GLY A 203 0.78 10.59 15.48
CA GLY A 203 0.17 11.30 14.35
C GLY A 203 -1.19 11.92 14.70
N ARG A 204 -1.95 11.27 15.60
CA ARG A 204 -3.20 11.80 16.16
C ARG A 204 -2.94 12.83 17.26
N SER A 205 -1.98 12.60 18.15
CA SER A 205 -1.66 13.52 19.25
C SER A 205 -1.02 14.84 18.81
N LEU A 206 -0.34 14.89 17.65
CA LEU A 206 0.14 16.13 17.05
C LEU A 206 -0.97 16.92 16.31
N ARG A 207 -2.02 16.24 15.84
CA ARG A 207 -3.19 16.86 15.17
C ARG A 207 -4.14 17.53 16.16
N TYR A 208 -4.18 17.06 17.39
CA TYR A 208 -4.89 17.72 18.48
C TYR A 208 -3.86 18.25 19.47
N GLN A 209 -3.44 19.51 19.31
CA GLN A 209 -2.97 20.27 20.47
C GLN A 209 -4.14 20.30 21.47
N ILE A 210 -4.15 19.37 22.42
CA ILE A 210 -4.96 19.50 23.62
C ILE A 210 -4.34 20.68 24.37
N VAL A 211 -4.81 21.90 24.06
CA VAL A 211 -4.63 23.04 24.94
C VAL A 211 -5.24 22.62 26.27
N PRO A 212 -4.46 22.57 27.36
CA PRO A 212 -5.04 22.34 28.67
C PRO A 212 -6.00 23.50 28.90
N ARG A 213 -7.31 23.25 28.88
CA ARG A 213 -8.26 24.20 29.42
C ARG A 213 -7.90 24.31 30.89
N ARG A 214 -7.38 25.48 31.29
CA ARG A 214 -7.26 25.90 32.70
C ARG A 214 -8.65 25.76 33.34
N ALA A 215 -8.91 24.61 33.96
CA ALA A 215 -9.96 24.44 34.95
C ALA A 215 -9.29 24.58 36.33
N GLY A 216 -9.85 25.47 37.14
CA GLY A 216 -9.24 26.03 38.33
C GLY A 216 -8.92 25.02 39.44
N ILE A 217 -7.82 25.33 40.15
CA ILE A 217 -7.64 25.35 41.60
C ILE A 217 -8.77 24.65 42.40
N PHE A 218 -8.50 23.48 42.99
CA PHE A 218 -8.51 23.20 44.44
C PHE A 218 -8.40 21.68 44.76
N ASN A 219 -7.36 21.32 45.54
CA ASN A 219 -7.27 20.21 46.53
C ASN A 219 -7.33 18.74 46.04
N ARG A 220 -6.57 17.74 46.57
CA ARG A 220 -5.54 17.64 47.61
C ARG A 220 -4.87 16.25 47.46
N ALA A 221 -3.54 16.23 47.39
CA ALA A 221 -2.59 15.23 47.93
C ALA A 221 -2.76 13.71 47.66
N ARG A 222 -1.81 13.16 46.88
CA ARG A 222 -0.73 12.22 47.29
C ARG A 222 -0.48 11.23 46.15
N PHE A 223 0.65 11.36 45.45
CA PHE A 223 1.50 10.27 44.96
C PHE A 223 2.74 10.93 44.33
N LEU A 224 3.91 10.70 44.91
CA LEU A 224 5.17 10.80 44.15
C LEU A 224 5.28 9.52 43.32
N PRO A 225 5.76 9.63 42.08
CA PRO A 225 7.10 9.12 41.84
C PRO A 225 7.96 10.15 41.10
N SER A 226 9.28 10.00 41.28
CA SER A 226 10.34 10.71 40.60
C SER A 226 10.07 10.83 39.09
N ALA A 227 9.57 12.00 38.69
CA ALA A 227 9.56 12.42 37.31
C ALA A 227 10.92 13.04 37.04
N VAL A 228 11.81 12.29 36.41
CA VAL A 228 12.82 12.92 35.58
C VAL A 228 12.03 13.52 34.43
N GLU A 229 11.69 14.79 34.57
CA GLU A 229 11.10 15.61 33.50
C GLU A 229 12.08 15.52 32.33
N ALA A 230 11.70 14.78 31.27
CA ALA A 230 12.45 14.81 30.03
C ALA A 230 12.47 16.27 29.56
N PRO A 231 13.65 16.82 29.21
CA PRO A 231 13.74 18.21 28.81
C PRO A 231 12.77 18.47 27.65
N PRO A 232 12.07 19.62 27.63
CA PRO A 232 11.22 19.97 26.51
C PRO A 232 12.05 19.91 25.23
N PRO A 233 11.50 19.36 24.12
CA PRO A 233 12.24 19.32 22.87
C PRO A 233 12.67 20.75 22.54
N ALA A 234 13.98 20.91 22.31
CA ALA A 234 14.55 22.15 21.85
C ALA A 234 13.71 22.66 20.68
N GLN A 235 13.28 23.91 20.76
CA GLN A 235 12.69 24.61 19.64
C GLN A 235 13.81 24.87 18.63
N ASP A 236 14.17 23.83 17.88
CA ASP A 236 15.02 23.97 16.71
C ASP A 236 14.15 24.57 15.59
N THR A 237 14.21 25.89 15.55
CA THR A 237 13.87 26.70 14.40
C THR A 237 14.59 26.15 13.16
N ASN A 238 13.83 25.90 12.09
CA ASN A 238 14.29 25.62 10.73
C ASN A 238 14.89 24.22 10.47
N ASN A 239 14.04 23.20 10.48
CA ASN A 239 14.04 22.14 9.48
C ASN A 239 12.68 21.45 9.47
N ASN A 240 11.89 21.66 8.41
CA ASN A 240 10.65 20.94 8.16
C ASN A 240 11.02 19.49 7.80
N LEU A 241 11.38 18.67 8.79
CA LEU A 241 11.46 17.23 8.62
C LEU A 241 10.02 16.77 8.40
N ASP A 242 9.68 16.39 7.17
CA ASP A 242 8.43 15.71 6.85
C ASP A 242 8.38 14.37 7.59
N LEU A 243 8.02 14.41 8.88
CA LEU A 243 7.86 13.23 9.72
C LEU A 243 6.63 12.48 9.21
N GLU A 244 6.86 11.41 8.45
CA GLU A 244 5.79 10.62 7.86
C GLU A 244 5.28 9.57 8.86
N TYR A 245 4.01 9.73 9.23
CA TYR A 245 3.28 8.82 10.12
C TYR A 245 2.40 7.86 9.33
N PRO A 246 2.08 6.68 9.89
CA PRO A 246 1.19 5.73 9.25
C PRO A 246 -0.19 6.33 9.00
N LYS A 247 -0.80 5.97 7.88
CA LYS A 247 -2.17 6.36 7.50
C LYS A 247 -3.09 5.16 7.67
N GLU A 248 -4.29 5.40 8.17
CA GLU A 248 -5.32 4.37 8.28
C GLU A 248 -6.00 4.15 6.92
N ARG A 249 -6.08 2.88 6.51
CA ARG A 249 -6.76 2.41 5.30
C ARG A 249 -8.24 2.16 5.60
N GLY A 250 -9.06 2.10 4.55
CA GLY A 250 -10.50 1.81 4.69
C GLY A 250 -10.82 0.39 5.22
N ASP A 251 -9.83 -0.50 5.25
CA ASP A 251 -9.92 -1.86 5.79
C ASP A 251 -9.46 -1.96 7.26
N GLY A 252 -9.10 -0.82 7.89
CA GLY A 252 -8.64 -0.76 9.29
C GLY A 252 -7.17 -1.16 9.49
N TRP A 253 -6.42 -1.42 8.42
CA TRP A 253 -4.97 -1.56 8.47
C TRP A 253 -4.28 -0.19 8.41
N LEU A 254 -3.06 -0.11 8.92
CA LEU A 254 -2.19 1.04 8.75
C LEU A 254 -1.26 0.81 7.56
N GLU A 255 -0.89 1.89 6.88
CA GLU A 255 0.15 1.89 5.87
C GLU A 255 1.15 3.01 6.06
N VAL A 256 2.42 2.74 5.75
CA VAL A 256 3.47 3.74 5.67
C VAL A 256 4.24 3.58 4.36
N GLU A 257 4.56 4.69 3.70
CA GLU A 257 5.24 4.66 2.41
C GLU A 257 6.72 4.32 2.60
N LEU A 258 7.22 3.34 1.86
CA LEU A 258 8.63 2.91 1.87
C LEU A 258 9.46 3.73 0.89
N GLY A 259 8.86 4.10 -0.23
CA GLY A 259 9.43 4.97 -1.24
C GLY A 259 8.71 4.84 -2.58
N GLU A 260 9.25 5.53 -3.57
CA GLU A 260 8.75 5.52 -4.95
C GLU A 260 9.86 5.17 -5.95
N PHE A 261 9.47 4.56 -7.05
CA PHE A 261 10.34 4.20 -8.16
C PHE A 261 9.58 4.26 -9.49
N LEU A 262 10.27 4.59 -10.57
CA LEU A 262 9.70 4.62 -11.91
C LEU A 262 10.00 3.29 -12.61
N ASN A 263 8.96 2.59 -13.06
CA ASN A 263 9.12 1.43 -13.94
C ASN A 263 9.06 1.89 -15.40
N GLN A 264 10.18 1.86 -16.12
CA GLN A 264 10.22 2.23 -17.55
C GLN A 264 9.75 1.07 -18.45
N GLY A 265 10.02 -0.18 -18.06
CA GLY A 265 9.55 -1.40 -18.76
C GLY A 265 10.48 -1.91 -19.86
N ASP A 266 11.70 -1.38 -19.93
CA ASP A 266 12.75 -1.70 -20.89
C ASP A 266 13.72 -2.78 -20.38
N GLU A 267 13.82 -2.98 -19.08
CA GLU A 267 14.75 -3.93 -18.46
C GLU A 267 14.07 -4.82 -17.41
N ASP A 268 14.53 -6.08 -17.37
CA ASP A 268 14.19 -7.05 -16.32
C ASP A 268 15.06 -6.76 -15.09
N LYS A 269 14.50 -5.97 -14.17
CA LYS A 269 15.16 -5.50 -12.94
C LYS A 269 14.36 -5.97 -11.74
N GLU A 270 15.06 -6.17 -10.64
CA GLU A 270 14.43 -6.43 -9.35
C GLU A 270 14.34 -5.14 -8.54
N VAL A 271 13.17 -4.89 -7.95
CA VAL A 271 12.95 -3.78 -7.03
C VAL A 271 13.00 -4.32 -5.62
N GLU A 272 13.92 -3.79 -4.82
CA GLU A 272 14.05 -4.09 -3.42
C GLU A 272 13.37 -3.01 -2.56
N MET A 273 12.58 -3.45 -1.59
CA MET A 273 11.93 -2.61 -0.58
C MET A 273 12.34 -3.11 0.80
N GLY A 274 12.62 -2.21 1.74
CA GLY A 274 13.10 -2.59 3.06
C GLY A 274 12.63 -1.69 4.19
N VAL A 275 12.53 -2.28 5.38
CA VAL A 275 12.24 -1.64 6.66
C VAL A 275 13.28 -2.11 7.67
N TYR A 276 13.94 -1.17 8.33
CA TYR A 276 15.10 -1.40 9.17
C TYR A 276 15.00 -0.59 10.46
N GLU A 277 15.02 -1.29 11.59
CA GLU A 277 15.32 -0.73 12.89
C GLU A 277 16.31 -1.69 13.56
N ILE A 278 17.60 -1.41 13.37
CA ILE A 278 18.71 -2.28 13.77
C ILE A 278 19.75 -1.52 14.61
N LYS A 279 19.49 -0.25 14.90
CA LYS A 279 20.50 0.68 15.45
C LYS A 279 20.26 0.99 16.92
N SER A 280 18.99 1.08 17.35
CA SER A 280 18.67 1.40 18.75
C SER A 280 18.99 0.24 19.70
N GLY A 281 18.78 -1.00 19.24
CA GLY A 281 18.81 -2.18 20.10
C GLY A 281 17.64 -2.28 21.07
N ASP A 282 16.65 -1.39 20.95
CA ASP A 282 15.48 -1.35 21.82
C ASP A 282 14.50 -2.48 21.46
N TRP A 283 13.95 -3.14 22.47
CA TRP A 283 12.98 -4.20 22.25
C TRP A 283 11.62 -3.64 21.85
N LYS A 284 11.04 -4.21 20.79
CA LYS A 284 9.74 -3.82 20.26
C LYS A 284 8.90 -5.03 19.85
N GLY A 285 7.59 -4.90 19.94
CA GLY A 285 6.66 -6.00 19.77
C GLY A 285 5.22 -5.56 19.57
N GLY A 286 4.37 -6.52 19.18
CA GLY A 286 2.94 -6.32 19.04
C GLY A 286 2.48 -5.77 17.69
N LEU A 287 3.22 -5.96 16.59
CA LEU A 287 2.74 -5.57 15.25
C LEU A 287 2.35 -6.79 14.42
N PHE A 288 1.20 -6.74 13.78
CA PHE A 288 0.85 -7.64 12.69
C PHE A 288 1.28 -7.02 11.37
N VAL A 289 2.10 -7.72 10.60
CA VAL A 289 2.53 -7.32 9.25
C VAL A 289 1.75 -8.16 8.24
N GLN A 290 0.95 -7.48 7.41
CA GLN A 290 0.23 -8.15 6.32
C GLN A 290 1.15 -8.35 5.11
N GLY A 291 1.98 -7.34 4.80
CA GLY A 291 2.80 -7.36 3.61
C GLY A 291 3.26 -5.99 3.13
N ILE A 292 3.76 -5.95 1.89
CA ILE A 292 4.14 -4.73 1.19
C ILE A 292 3.21 -4.55 -0.02
N ASP A 293 2.49 -3.43 -0.08
CA ASP A 293 1.55 -3.05 -1.14
C ASP A 293 2.25 -2.12 -2.13
N ILE A 294 2.28 -2.49 -3.41
CA ILE A 294 2.94 -1.79 -4.52
C ILE A 294 1.84 -1.33 -5.48
N ARG A 295 1.65 -0.01 -5.57
CA ARG A 295 0.59 0.58 -6.38
C ARG A 295 1.07 1.82 -7.15
N PRO A 296 0.44 2.13 -8.30
CA PRO A 296 0.71 3.35 -9.04
C PRO A 296 0.50 4.58 -8.14
N LYS A 297 1.40 5.54 -8.25
CA LYS A 297 1.29 6.85 -7.61
C LYS A 297 0.99 7.86 -8.70
N PRO A 298 -0.08 8.67 -8.58
CA PRO A 298 -0.36 9.70 -9.56
C PRO A 298 0.84 10.62 -9.69
N THR A 299 1.38 10.75 -10.90
CA THR A 299 2.35 11.81 -11.18
C THR A 299 1.62 13.13 -11.00
N PRO A 300 2.14 14.06 -10.16
CA PRO A 300 1.62 15.42 -10.20
C PRO A 300 1.82 15.92 -11.63
N LEU A 301 0.72 16.26 -12.30
CA LEU A 301 0.76 16.93 -13.60
C LEU A 301 1.50 18.25 -13.38
N ASN A 302 2.69 18.36 -13.98
CA ASN A 302 3.42 19.62 -14.08
C ASN A 302 2.67 20.61 -14.99
#